data_AF-A0A1I7WZN0-F1
#
_entry.id   AF-A0A1I7WZN0-F1
#
_cell.length_a   1.000
_cell.length_b   1.000
_cell.length_c   1.000
_cell.angle_alpha   90.00
_cell.angle_beta   90.00
_cell.angle_gamma   90.00
#
_symmetry.space_group_name_H-M   'P 1'
#
loop_
_entity.id
_entity.type
_entity.pdbx_description
1 polymer ?
#
loop_
_entity_poly.entity_id
_entity_poly.type
_entity_poly.pdbx_seq_one_letter_code
_entity_poly.pdbx_strand_id
1 'polypeptide(L)'
;MLEEQSPGIIMLCNFYEDGLQKCDEFWPLDNSAFKYYGKMFINNKKVEHQDQYNIYTLEVLPDGCSNSLITRLAHCTVWPDKGVPPSGRMVLRLLKWMQTLEVGGLFFSVLPIIVFQKPGIAFQTGPVTVLCSAGVGRSGTLIAIESVCTKLFKGQEAKVC
;
A
#
# COMPACT_ATOMS: atom_id res chain seq x y z
N MET A 1 10.52 -3.84 1.09
CA MET A 1 9.93 -2.56 1.56
C MET A 1 10.95 -1.45 1.54
N LEU A 2 12.08 -1.59 2.26
CA LEU A 2 13.11 -0.55 2.28
C LEU A 2 13.96 -0.52 1.01
N GLU A 3 14.27 -1.69 0.44
CA GLU A 3 15.04 -1.80 -0.81
C GLU A 3 14.31 -1.19 -2.02
N GLU A 4 12.98 -1.34 -2.05
CA GLU A 4 12.13 -0.84 -3.15
C GLU A 4 11.74 0.64 -3.01
N GLN A 5 12.09 1.32 -1.90
CA GLN A 5 11.72 2.72 -1.63
C GLN A 5 10.23 3.02 -1.91
N SER A 6 9.36 2.11 -1.47
CA SER A 6 7.94 2.15 -1.77
C SER A 6 7.27 3.31 -1.00
N PRO A 7 6.62 4.27 -1.68
CA PRO A 7 5.99 5.44 -1.06
C PRO A 7 4.78 5.05 -0.20
N GLY A 8 4.19 3.88 -0.45
CA GLY A 8 3.24 3.29 0.47
C GLY A 8 2.85 1.85 0.15
N ILE A 9 2.14 1.26 1.11
CA ILE A 9 1.81 -0.15 1.16
C ILE A 9 0.29 -0.28 1.31
N ILE A 10 -0.30 -1.24 0.60
CA ILE A 10 -1.70 -1.63 0.79
C ILE A 10 -1.74 -3.07 1.24
N MET A 11 -2.16 -3.29 2.47
CA MET A 11 -2.44 -4.62 3.00
C MET A 11 -3.93 -4.89 2.91
N LEU A 12 -4.33 -5.79 2.01
CA LEU A 12 -5.73 -6.13 1.75
C LEU A 12 -6.22 -7.31 2.58
N CYS A 13 -5.47 -7.78 3.57
CA CYS A 13 -5.82 -8.93 4.41
C CYS A 13 -5.65 -8.66 5.88
N ASN A 14 -6.44 -9.41 6.67
CA ASN A 14 -6.26 -9.42 8.11
C ASN A 14 -5.11 -10.35 8.48
N PHE A 15 -4.52 -10.16 9.66
CA PHE A 15 -3.49 -11.05 10.20
C PHE A 15 -4.05 -12.45 10.46
N TYR A 16 -5.32 -12.50 10.89
CA TYR A 16 -6.07 -13.72 11.13
C TYR A 16 -7.36 -13.72 10.32
N GLU A 17 -7.60 -14.80 9.57
CA GLU A 17 -8.84 -15.02 8.82
C GLU A 17 -9.33 -16.45 9.14
N ASP A 18 -10.60 -16.60 9.51
CA ASP A 18 -11.20 -17.88 9.95
C ASP A 18 -10.42 -18.58 11.08
N GLY A 19 -9.80 -17.81 11.97
CA GLY A 19 -8.99 -18.33 13.09
C GLY A 19 -7.60 -18.84 12.70
N LEU A 20 -7.23 -18.75 11.42
CA LEU A 20 -5.90 -19.10 10.91
C LEU A 20 -5.06 -17.85 10.71
N GLN A 21 -3.81 -17.89 11.17
CA GLN A 21 -2.83 -16.83 10.89
C GLN A 21 -2.50 -16.84 9.40
N LYS A 22 -2.85 -15.76 8.70
CA LYS A 22 -2.59 -15.56 7.27
C LYS A 22 -1.38 -14.66 7.03
N CYS A 23 -1.10 -13.72 7.94
CA CYS A 23 -0.01 -12.76 7.82
C CYS A 23 0.54 -12.40 9.19
N ASP A 24 1.83 -12.10 9.25
CA ASP A 24 2.50 -11.61 10.46
C ASP A 24 2.24 -10.11 10.67
N GLU A 25 2.32 -9.70 11.92
CA GLU A 25 2.28 -8.28 12.30
C GLU A 25 3.65 -7.63 12.02
N PHE A 26 3.80 -7.11 10.80
CA PHE A 26 5.04 -6.50 10.31
C PHE A 26 5.29 -5.06 10.79
N TRP A 27 4.32 -4.39 11.41
CA TRP A 27 4.47 -3.02 11.91
C TRP A 27 3.73 -2.82 13.25
N PRO A 28 4.15 -1.85 14.07
CA PRO A 28 3.43 -1.50 15.30
C PRO A 28 2.07 -0.87 14.98
N LEU A 29 0.99 -1.43 15.54
CA LEU A 29 -0.39 -1.02 15.24
C LEU A 29 -0.80 0.25 16.00
N ASP A 30 -0.31 0.44 17.22
CA ASP A 30 -0.68 1.57 18.05
C ASP A 30 0.08 2.85 17.68
N ASN A 31 -0.58 3.99 17.87
CA ASN A 31 0.06 5.29 17.66
C ASN A 31 1.23 5.48 18.63
N SER A 32 2.36 5.95 18.11
CA SER A 32 3.63 6.13 18.83
C SER A 32 4.28 4.84 19.34
N ALA A 33 3.75 3.67 18.98
CA ALA A 33 4.41 2.40 19.25
C ALA A 33 5.52 2.15 18.23
N PHE A 34 6.55 1.43 18.67
CA PHE A 34 7.69 1.07 17.85
C PHE A 34 8.03 -0.42 17.99
N LYS A 35 8.72 -0.96 16.99
CA LYS A 35 9.20 -2.35 16.98
C LYS A 35 10.54 -2.44 16.27
N TYR A 36 11.44 -3.25 16.82
CA TYR A 36 12.73 -3.56 16.21
C TYR A 36 12.63 -4.85 15.41
N TYR A 37 13.11 -4.80 14.17
CA TYR A 37 13.27 -5.92 13.27
C TYR A 37 14.76 -6.08 12.95
N GLY A 38 15.47 -6.81 13.83
CA GLY A 38 16.92 -6.92 13.75
C GLY A 38 17.59 -5.54 13.82
N LYS A 39 18.19 -5.12 12.70
CA LYS A 39 18.86 -3.81 12.55
C LYS A 39 17.94 -2.71 12.01
N MET A 40 16.64 -2.90 12.06
CA MET A 40 15.67 -1.91 11.58
C MET A 40 14.74 -1.51 12.71
N PHE A 41 14.58 -0.21 12.90
CA PHE A 41 13.61 0.37 13.82
C PHE A 41 12.40 0.85 13.03
N ILE A 42 11.20 0.40 13.39
CA ILE A 42 9.94 0.87 12.81
C ILE A 42 9.13 1.55 13.89
N ASN A 43 8.70 2.78 13.64
CA ASN A 43 7.92 3.60 14.54
C ASN A 43 6.64 4.06 13.86
N ASN A 44 5.50 3.84 14.51
CA ASN A 44 4.23 4.32 14.02
C ASN A 44 3.98 5.75 14.50
N LYS A 45 4.17 6.71 13.60
CA LYS A 45 3.99 8.14 13.90
C LYS A 45 2.53 8.57 13.99
N LYS A 46 1.63 7.87 13.29
CA LYS A 46 0.24 8.27 13.16
C LYS A 46 -0.63 7.09 12.72
N VAL A 47 -1.79 6.96 13.34
CA VAL A 47 -2.86 6.06 12.92
C VAL A 47 -4.09 6.88 12.55
N GLU A 48 -4.65 6.64 11.37
CA GLU A 48 -5.88 7.26 10.88
C GLU A 48 -6.92 6.15 10.66
N HIS A 49 -7.98 6.15 11.46
CA HIS A 49 -9.05 5.17 11.33
C HIS A 49 -10.07 5.62 10.29
N GLN A 50 -10.34 4.77 9.29
CA GLN A 50 -11.45 4.93 8.35
C GLN A 50 -12.45 3.78 8.54
N ASP A 51 -13.68 3.93 8.02
CA ASP A 51 -14.75 2.95 8.22
C ASP A 51 -14.40 1.52 7.79
N GLN A 52 -13.48 1.36 6.82
CA GLN A 52 -13.20 0.09 6.14
C GLN A 52 -11.70 -0.25 6.08
N TYR A 53 -10.83 0.66 6.49
CA TYR A 53 -9.38 0.45 6.51
C TYR A 53 -8.73 1.44 7.47
N ASN A 54 -7.53 1.11 7.96
CA ASN A 54 -6.72 2.03 8.75
C ASN A 54 -5.53 2.51 7.93
N ILE A 55 -5.09 3.75 8.14
CA ILE A 55 -3.86 4.28 7.54
C ILE A 55 -2.83 4.47 8.65
N TYR A 56 -1.63 3.95 8.43
CA TYR A 56 -0.48 4.09 9.33
C TYR A 56 0.59 4.92 8.64
N THR A 57 1.17 5.88 9.36
CA THR A 57 2.38 6.58 8.92
C THR A 57 3.55 6.00 9.68
N LEU A 58 4.39 5.24 8.98
CA LEU A 58 5.50 4.50 9.55
C LEU A 58 6.81 5.21 9.23
N GLU A 59 7.59 5.47 10.27
CA GLU A 59 8.98 5.89 10.17
C GLU A 59 9.87 4.65 10.32
N VAL A 60 10.69 4.38 9.31
CA VAL A 60 11.61 3.26 9.29
C VAL A 60 13.04 3.79 9.30
N LEU A 61 13.79 3.39 10.32
CA LEU A 61 15.17 3.81 10.54
C LEU A 61 16.09 2.58 10.57
N PRO A 62 16.93 2.38 9.55
CA PRO A 62 17.98 1.37 9.59
C PRO A 62 19.07 1.74 10.60
N ASP A 63 19.61 0.75 11.28
CA ASP A 63 20.73 0.91 12.22
C ASP A 63 21.96 1.47 11.50
N GLY A 64 22.64 2.43 12.14
CA GLY A 64 23.78 3.15 11.56
C GLY A 64 23.43 4.16 10.46
N CYS A 65 22.16 4.39 10.14
CA CYS A 65 21.72 5.43 9.21
C CYS A 65 21.06 6.60 9.96
N SER A 66 21.41 7.84 9.62
CA SER A 66 20.74 9.04 10.16
C SER A 66 19.45 9.39 9.43
N ASN A 67 19.25 8.83 8.23
CA ASN A 67 18.09 9.12 7.39
C ASN A 67 17.00 8.09 7.65
N SER A 68 15.91 8.53 8.26
CA SER A 68 14.68 7.75 8.36
C SER A 68 13.88 7.83 7.07
N LEU A 69 13.25 6.72 6.68
CA LEU A 69 12.25 6.65 5.63
C LEU A 69 10.86 6.81 6.23
N ILE A 70 10.03 7.70 5.69
CA ILE A 70 8.60 7.75 6.01
C ILE A 70 7.83 7.04 4.90
N THR A 71 7.04 6.03 5.27
CA THR A 71 6.14 5.31 4.37
C THR A 71 4.73 5.28 4.96
N ARG A 72 3.70 5.21 4.11
CA ARG A 72 2.31 5.10 4.57
C ARG A 72 1.74 3.74 4.21
N LEU A 73 1.01 3.14 5.13
CA LEU A 73 0.41 1.81 4.96
C LEU A 73 -1.10 1.90 5.15
N ALA A 74 -1.88 1.46 4.16
CA ALA A 74 -3.31 1.24 4.30
C ALA A 74 -3.60 -0.23 4.60
N HIS A 75 -4.25 -0.52 5.71
CA HIS A 75 -4.64 -1.86 6.13
C HIS A 75 -6.14 -2.03 6.05
N CYS A 76 -6.59 -2.81 5.08
CA CYS A 76 -7.97 -3.19 4.89
C CYS A 76 -8.21 -4.56 5.52
N THR A 77 -9.04 -4.58 6.57
CA THR A 77 -9.42 -5.79 7.30
C THR A 77 -10.79 -6.33 6.91
N VAL A 78 -11.59 -5.56 6.16
CA VAL A 78 -12.99 -5.87 5.86
C VAL A 78 -13.19 -6.62 4.53
N TRP A 79 -12.13 -6.86 3.77
CA TRP A 79 -12.22 -7.64 2.53
C TRP A 79 -12.22 -9.14 2.87
N PRO A 80 -13.30 -9.90 2.59
CA PRO A 80 -13.35 -11.34 2.87
C PRO A 80 -12.37 -12.16 2.01
N ASP A 81 -11.92 -13.32 2.50
CA ASP A 81 -10.98 -14.21 1.76
C ASP A 81 -11.63 -14.79 0.51
N LYS A 82 -12.91 -15.11 0.66
CA LYS A 82 -13.76 -15.61 -0.41
C LYS A 82 -14.80 -14.55 -0.73
N GLY A 83 -14.69 -13.96 -1.92
CA GLY A 83 -15.66 -13.02 -2.47
C GLY A 83 -15.14 -11.59 -2.60
N VAL A 84 -16.08 -10.68 -2.77
CA VAL A 84 -15.82 -9.25 -3.01
C VAL A 84 -16.11 -8.45 -1.74
N PRO A 85 -15.51 -7.27 -1.58
CA PRO A 85 -15.86 -6.41 -0.46
C PRO A 85 -17.34 -6.04 -0.54
N PRO A 86 -18.02 -5.91 0.61
CA PRO A 86 -19.46 -5.63 0.66
C PRO A 86 -19.84 -4.29 0.02
N SER A 87 -18.86 -3.40 -0.20
CA SER A 87 -19.06 -2.15 -0.94
C SER A 87 -17.88 -1.85 -1.85
N GLY A 88 -18.15 -1.66 -3.14
CA GLY A 88 -17.15 -1.18 -4.12
C GLY A 88 -16.59 0.22 -3.79
N ARG A 89 -17.27 0.99 -2.93
CA ARG A 89 -16.78 2.30 -2.46
C ARG A 89 -15.47 2.19 -1.69
N MET A 90 -15.23 1.06 -1.01
CA MET A 90 -13.97 0.79 -0.32
C MET A 90 -12.80 0.83 -1.29
N VAL A 91 -12.93 0.11 -2.40
CA VAL A 91 -11.90 -0.01 -3.43
C VAL A 91 -11.62 1.35 -4.04
N LEU A 92 -12.67 2.10 -4.41
CA LEU A 92 -12.52 3.46 -4.94
C LEU A 92 -11.84 4.41 -3.95
N ARG A 93 -12.13 4.31 -2.65
CA ARG A 93 -11.45 5.09 -1.61
C ARG A 93 -9.97 4.73 -1.49
N LEU A 94 -9.63 3.45 -1.57
CA LEU A 94 -8.23 2.99 -1.57
C LEU A 94 -7.48 3.49 -2.81
N LEU A 95 -8.09 3.41 -4.00
CA LEU A 95 -7.49 3.95 -5.24
C LEU A 95 -7.26 5.46 -5.15
N LYS A 96 -8.23 6.21 -4.63
CA LYS A 96 -8.07 7.64 -4.38
C LYS A 96 -6.96 7.92 -3.37
N TRP A 97 -6.82 7.08 -2.34
CA TRP A 97 -5.75 7.21 -1.36
C TRP A 97 -4.37 6.88 -1.97
N MET A 98 -4.26 5.86 -2.82
CA MET A 98 -3.02 5.55 -3.56
C MET A 98 -2.51 6.77 -4.33
N GLN A 99 -3.42 7.47 -5.01
CA GLN A 99 -3.10 8.69 -5.76
C GLN A 99 -2.51 9.80 -4.87
N THR A 100 -2.79 9.81 -3.56
CA THR A 100 -2.20 10.78 -2.63
C THR A 100 -0.76 10.45 -2.23
N LEU A 101 -0.30 9.22 -2.48
CA LEU A 101 1.06 8.79 -2.18
C LEU A 101 2.06 9.20 -3.28
N GLU A 102 1.56 9.43 -4.49
CA GLU A 102 2.36 9.86 -5.63
C GLU A 102 2.47 11.39 -5.66
N VAL A 103 3.53 11.92 -5.07
CA VAL A 103 3.78 13.37 -5.09
C VAL A 103 4.39 13.72 -6.46
N GLY A 104 3.56 14.19 -7.39
CA GLY A 104 4.07 14.69 -8.69
C GLY A 104 3.12 14.68 -9.88
N GLY A 105 1.88 14.20 -9.75
CA GLY A 105 0.90 14.27 -10.84
C GLY A 105 1.25 13.44 -12.09
N LEU A 106 2.32 12.64 -12.04
CA LEU A 106 2.67 11.69 -13.09
C LEU A 106 2.01 10.37 -12.79
N PHE A 107 0.88 10.17 -13.47
CA PHE A 107 0.08 8.97 -13.47
C PHE A 107 0.89 7.81 -14.09
N PHE A 108 1.71 7.12 -13.29
CA PHE A 108 2.43 5.95 -13.77
C PHE A 108 1.44 4.79 -13.88
N SER A 109 0.93 4.62 -15.10
CA SER A 109 0.34 3.38 -15.60
C SER A 109 1.06 2.19 -14.97
N VAL A 110 0.31 1.35 -14.26
CA VAL A 110 0.77 0.08 -13.73
C VAL A 110 1.55 -0.73 -14.78
N LEU A 111 2.87 -0.76 -14.58
CA LEU A 111 3.96 -1.61 -15.11
C LEU A 111 4.47 -1.37 -16.56
N PRO A 112 5.79 -1.61 -16.85
CA PRO A 112 6.82 -2.22 -15.99
C PRO A 112 8.20 -1.48 -15.96
N ILE A 113 9.13 -1.91 -15.08
CA ILE A 113 10.59 -2.02 -15.33
C ILE A 113 11.38 -0.72 -15.68
N ILE A 114 12.41 -0.41 -14.87
CA ILE A 114 13.49 0.59 -15.07
C ILE A 114 13.02 2.05 -15.12
N VAL A 115 13.12 2.77 -14.00
CA VAL A 115 13.13 4.24 -14.01
C VAL A 115 14.57 4.72 -14.16
N PHE A 116 14.86 5.33 -15.31
CA PHE A 116 16.10 6.06 -15.57
C PHE A 116 16.20 7.26 -14.60
N GLN A 117 17.31 7.24 -13.86
CA GLN A 117 17.70 8.15 -12.80
C GLN A 117 17.90 9.60 -13.29
N LYS A 118 17.26 10.57 -12.62
CA LYS A 118 17.74 11.97 -12.59
C LYS A 118 18.36 12.23 -11.21
N PRO A 119 19.65 12.62 -11.12
CA PRO A 119 20.32 12.77 -9.85
C PRO A 119 19.89 14.08 -9.15
N GLY A 120 19.55 14.01 -7.86
CA GLY A 120 19.52 15.20 -6.99
C GLY A 120 18.39 15.33 -5.97
N ILE A 121 17.37 14.46 -5.96
CA ILE A 121 16.28 14.52 -4.98
C ILE A 121 16.01 13.10 -4.44
N ALA A 122 16.14 12.90 -3.13
CA ALA A 122 15.79 11.64 -2.47
C ALA A 122 14.27 11.49 -2.39
N PHE A 123 13.64 11.19 -3.51
CA PHE A 123 12.20 10.95 -3.60
C PHE A 123 11.93 9.45 -3.53
N GLN A 124 10.88 9.03 -2.82
CA GLN A 124 10.43 7.63 -2.83
C GLN A 124 9.83 7.32 -4.21
N THR A 125 10.66 6.83 -5.14
CA THR A 125 10.27 6.55 -6.53
C THR A 125 9.84 5.11 -6.76
N GLY A 126 9.69 4.31 -5.70
CA GLY A 126 9.26 2.92 -5.78
C GLY A 126 7.79 2.75 -6.15
N PRO A 127 7.38 1.58 -6.66
CA PRO A 127 5.96 1.27 -6.85
C PRO A 127 5.23 1.15 -5.50
N VAL A 128 3.92 1.43 -5.47
CA VAL A 128 3.06 1.11 -4.31
C VAL A 128 2.99 -0.40 -4.17
N THR A 129 3.34 -0.91 -2.98
CA THR A 129 3.35 -2.36 -2.73
C THR A 129 1.96 -2.83 -2.31
N VAL A 130 1.38 -3.79 -3.02
CA VAL A 130 0.07 -4.39 -2.65
C VAL A 130 0.26 -5.80 -2.12
N LEU A 131 -0.12 -6.03 -0.87
CA LEU A 131 -0.04 -7.29 -0.15
C LEU A 131 -1.44 -7.86 0.07
N CYS A 132 -1.62 -9.16 -0.16
CA CYS A 132 -2.78 -9.92 0.28
C CYS A 132 -2.34 -11.32 0.75
N SER A 133 -3.26 -12.12 1.29
CA SER A 133 -2.93 -13.43 1.88
C SER A 133 -2.14 -14.34 0.92
N ALA A 134 -2.65 -14.57 -0.30
CA ALA A 134 -1.98 -15.41 -1.32
C ALA A 134 -1.33 -14.61 -2.47
N GLY A 135 -1.32 -13.28 -2.40
CA GLY A 135 -0.77 -12.40 -3.43
C GLY A 135 -1.56 -12.25 -4.74
N VAL A 136 -2.55 -13.10 -5.04
CA VAL A 136 -3.16 -13.19 -6.39
C VAL A 136 -4.61 -12.68 -6.51
N GLY A 137 -5.48 -12.94 -5.53
CA GLY A 137 -6.93 -12.67 -5.66
C GLY A 137 -7.31 -11.20 -5.47
N ARG A 138 -7.20 -10.71 -4.22
CA ARG A 138 -7.56 -9.32 -3.87
C ARG A 138 -6.66 -8.30 -4.56
N SER A 139 -5.35 -8.59 -4.63
CA SER A 139 -4.38 -7.76 -5.33
C SER A 139 -4.72 -7.63 -6.82
N GLY A 140 -4.98 -8.74 -7.52
CA GLY A 140 -5.37 -8.72 -8.93
C GLY A 140 -6.68 -7.96 -9.19
N THR A 141 -7.65 -8.11 -8.28
CA THR A 141 -8.93 -7.38 -8.36
C THR A 141 -8.73 -5.87 -8.21
N LEU A 142 -7.92 -5.43 -7.25
CA LEU A 142 -7.60 -4.02 -7.04
C LEU A 142 -6.92 -3.43 -8.29
N ILE A 143 -5.93 -4.12 -8.85
CA ILE A 143 -5.19 -3.70 -10.04
C ILE A 143 -6.11 -3.64 -11.28
N ALA A 144 -6.99 -4.62 -11.45
CA ALA A 144 -7.94 -4.64 -12.56
C ALA A 144 -8.90 -3.43 -12.50
N ILE A 145 -9.43 -3.13 -11.31
CA ILE A 145 -10.33 -1.98 -11.11
C ILE A 145 -9.57 -0.67 -11.33
N GLU A 146 -8.34 -0.57 -10.84
CA GLU A 146 -7.46 0.59 -11.08
C GLU A 146 -7.24 0.84 -12.57
N SER A 147 -6.94 -0.21 -13.34
CA SER A 147 -6.76 -0.12 -14.80
C SER A 147 -8.02 0.34 -15.52
N VAL A 148 -9.19 -0.21 -15.13
CA VAL A 148 -10.49 0.17 -15.71
C VAL A 148 -10.85 1.61 -15.35
N CYS A 149 -10.74 2.00 -14.08
CA CYS A 149 -11.00 3.36 -13.63
C CYS A 149 -10.09 4.35 -14.37
N THR A 150 -8.80 4.05 -14.49
CA THR A 150 -7.85 4.86 -15.24
C THR A 150 -8.30 5.09 -16.68
N LYS A 151 -8.69 4.02 -17.38
CA LYS A 151 -9.14 4.11 -18.78
C LYS A 151 -10.42 4.92 -18.91
N LEU A 152 -11.40 4.67 -18.05
CA LEU A 152 -12.67 5.40 -18.02
C LEU A 152 -12.48 6.89 -17.74
N PHE A 153 -11.67 7.26 -16.74
CA PHE A 153 -11.41 8.66 -16.40
C PHE A 153 -10.54 9.38 -17.44
N LYS A 154 -9.77 8.64 -18.26
CA LYS A 154 -9.03 9.17 -19.42
C LYS A 154 -9.88 9.21 -20.71
N GLY A 155 -11.16 8.83 -20.65
CA GLY A 155 -12.07 8.84 -21.81
C GLY A 155 -11.78 7.75 -22.84
N GLN A 156 -11.05 6.69 -22.47
CA GLN A 156 -10.79 5.53 -23.35
C GLN A 156 -11.81 4.42 -23.07
N GLU A 157 -12.34 3.78 -24.12
CA GLU A 157 -13.27 2.66 -23.99
C GLU A 157 -12.63 1.49 -23.23
N ALA A 158 -13.26 1.10 -22.11
CA ALA A 158 -12.86 -0.06 -21.34
C ALA A 158 -13.46 -1.34 -21.98
N LYS A 159 -12.64 -2.14 -22.65
CA LYS A 159 -13.00 -3.53 -22.97
C LYS A 159 -12.68 -4.43 -21.78
N VAL A 160 -13.73 -4.97 -21.17
CA VAL A 160 -13.63 -6.12 -20.26
C VAL A 160 -13.73 -7.35 -21.15
N CYS A 161 -12.63 -8.07 -21.33
CA CYS A 161 -12.60 -9.33 -22.08
C CYS A 161 -13.09 -10.48 -21.20
#